data_AF-A0A1G2HE48-F1
#
_entry.id   AF-A0A1G2HE48-F1
#
_cell.length_a   1.000
_cell.length_b   1.000
_cell.length_c   1.000
_cell.angle_alpha   90.00
_cell.angle_beta   90.00
_cell.angle_gamma   90.00
#
_symmetry.space_group_name_H-M   'P 1'
#
loop_
_entity.id
_entity.type
_entity.pdbx_description
1 polymer ?
#
loop_
_entity_poly.entity_id
_entity_poly.type
_entity_poly.pdbx_seq_one_letter_code
_entity_poly.pdbx_strand_id
1 'polypeptide(L)'
;MRAPFIIAVLLPLVIDHIVTLIGQPAGYWRDFSLANEASPWKLLLTNHPGLFLGWLFVYVVIVWVLGSKLPSKLVLPLGLLAYTGYAWGSSSWIPRILQMLDIQYPDPFHWYVTIGYFVVLSFVLAWGIWKWQARGFR
;
A
#
# COMPACT_ATOMS: atom_id res chain seq x y z
N MET A 1 19.16 -3.48 -14.46
CA MET A 1 18.67 -3.40 -13.06
C MET A 1 17.22 -2.90 -13.03
N ARG A 2 16.30 -3.70 -12.46
CA ARG A 2 14.85 -3.42 -12.37
C ARG A 2 14.44 -2.54 -11.18
N ALA A 3 15.42 -1.88 -10.54
CA ALA A 3 15.24 -1.08 -9.34
C ALA A 3 14.09 -0.04 -9.43
N PRO A 4 13.87 0.70 -10.55
CA PRO A 4 12.79 1.67 -10.61
C PRO A 4 11.39 1.06 -10.43
N PHE A 5 11.14 -0.11 -11.03
CA PHE A 5 9.87 -0.82 -10.87
C PHE A 5 9.70 -1.32 -9.43
N ILE A 6 10.75 -1.93 -8.86
CA ILE A 6 10.70 -2.44 -7.49
C ILE A 6 10.43 -1.30 -6.50
N ILE A 7 11.08 -0.15 -6.67
CA ILE A 7 10.84 1.05 -5.87
C ILE A 7 9.40 1.54 -6.02
N ALA A 8 8.86 1.57 -7.24
CA ALA A 8 7.49 1.99 -7.51
C ALA A 8 6.43 1.09 -6.85
N VAL A 9 6.78 -0.17 -6.53
CA VAL A 9 5.91 -1.10 -5.79
C VAL A 9 6.15 -1.01 -4.28
N LEU A 10 7.41 -0.94 -3.83
CA LEU A 10 7.77 -0.93 -2.41
C LEU A 10 7.43 0.38 -1.71
N LEU A 11 7.56 1.53 -2.38
CA LEU A 11 7.29 2.81 -1.75
C LEU A 11 5.82 2.94 -1.32
N PRO A 12 4.81 2.65 -2.17
CA PRO A 12 3.41 2.60 -1.74
C PRO A 12 3.16 1.60 -0.61
N LEU A 13 3.77 0.41 -0.65
CA LEU A 13 3.65 -0.61 0.41
C LEU A 13 4.06 -0.06 1.78
N VAL A 14 5.22 0.58 1.85
CA VAL A 14 5.74 1.13 3.11
C VAL A 14 4.85 2.26 3.61
N ILE A 15 4.44 3.16 2.72
CA ILE A 15 3.53 4.26 3.08
C ILE A 15 2.20 3.70 3.59
N ASP A 16 1.61 2.73 2.89
CA ASP A 16 0.34 2.11 3.25
C ASP A 16 0.40 1.47 4.65
N HIS A 17 1.48 0.77 4.99
CA HIS A 17 1.64 0.19 6.34
C HIS A 17 1.79 1.26 7.42
N ILE A 18 2.56 2.32 7.16
CA ILE A 18 2.74 3.42 8.11
C ILE A 18 1.40 4.11 8.35
N VAL A 19 0.68 4.46 7.27
CA VAL A 19 -0.58 5.18 7.38
C VAL A 19 -1.68 4.30 7.98
N THR A 20 -1.66 3.00 7.72
CA THR A 20 -2.55 2.03 8.38
C THR A 20 -2.37 2.04 9.90
N LEU A 21 -1.12 2.10 10.39
CA LEU A 21 -0.84 2.18 11.83
C LEU A 21 -1.26 3.53 12.43
N ILE A 22 -1.02 4.64 11.71
CA ILE A 22 -1.47 5.97 12.13
C ILE A 22 -3.00 6.05 12.17
N GLY A 23 -3.67 5.45 11.17
CA GLY A 23 -5.11 5.45 10.99
C GLY A 23 -5.89 4.53 11.95
N GLN A 24 -5.22 3.93 12.94
CA GLN A 24 -5.89 3.13 13.96
C GLN A 24 -6.72 4.02 14.91
N PRO A 25 -7.83 3.51 15.47
CA PRO A 25 -8.63 4.27 16.44
C PRO A 25 -7.83 4.52 17.73
N ALA A 26 -8.16 5.59 18.47
CA ALA A 26 -7.44 5.99 19.69
C ALA A 26 -7.35 4.87 20.75
N GLY A 27 -8.35 3.98 20.82
CA GLY A 27 -8.36 2.84 21.74
C GLY A 27 -7.51 1.65 21.30
N TYR A 28 -7.08 1.59 20.03
CA TYR A 28 -6.38 0.43 19.45
C TYR A 28 -5.13 0.04 20.23
N TRP A 29 -4.34 1.02 20.65
CA TRP A 29 -3.08 0.77 21.36
C TRP A 29 -3.26 0.17 22.77
N ARG A 30 -4.49 0.11 23.27
CA ARG A 30 -4.87 -0.56 24.53
C ARG A 30 -5.65 -1.84 24.29
N ASP A 31 -6.36 -1.93 23.17
CA ASP A 31 -7.14 -3.09 22.75
C ASP A 31 -7.01 -3.29 21.23
N PHE A 32 -6.17 -4.26 20.85
CA PHE A 32 -5.88 -4.53 19.44
C PHE A 32 -7.08 -5.07 18.67
N SER A 33 -8.14 -5.56 19.33
CA SER A 33 -9.36 -6.03 18.66
C SER A 33 -10.07 -4.92 17.87
N LEU A 34 -9.78 -3.66 18.20
CA LEU A 34 -10.31 -2.46 17.55
C LEU A 34 -9.62 -2.14 16.21
N ALA A 35 -8.79 -3.03 15.66
CA ALA A 35 -8.07 -2.82 14.41
C ALA A 35 -8.98 -2.34 13.27
N ASN A 36 -8.64 -1.19 12.69
CA ASN A 36 -9.29 -0.61 11.52
C ASN A 36 -8.46 -0.92 10.28
N GLU A 37 -8.83 -1.99 9.58
CA GLU A 37 -8.18 -2.46 8.36
C GLU A 37 -9.21 -3.24 7.52
N ALA A 38 -9.32 -2.92 6.23
CA ALA A 38 -10.26 -3.57 5.32
C ALA A 38 -9.69 -4.86 4.72
N SER A 39 -8.36 -4.97 4.62
CA SER A 39 -7.69 -6.13 4.06
C SER A 39 -7.62 -7.31 5.06
N PRO A 40 -7.32 -8.53 4.59
CA PRO A 40 -7.09 -9.68 5.47
C PRO A 40 -5.95 -9.48 6.48
N TRP A 41 -5.07 -8.49 6.27
CA TRP A 41 -4.01 -8.13 7.20
C TRP A 41 -4.52 -7.59 8.54
N LYS A 42 -5.82 -7.28 8.63
CA LYS A 42 -6.51 -7.01 9.89
C LYS A 42 -6.21 -8.08 10.95
N LEU A 43 -6.11 -9.36 10.56
CA LEU A 43 -5.81 -10.45 11.48
C LEU A 43 -4.47 -10.25 12.21
N LEU A 44 -3.46 -9.70 11.53
CA LEU A 44 -2.17 -9.40 12.15
C LEU A 44 -2.32 -8.26 13.16
N LEU A 45 -3.02 -7.19 12.75
CA LEU A 45 -3.27 -6.02 13.60
C LEU A 45 -4.12 -6.34 14.83
N THR A 46 -5.08 -7.26 14.73
CA THR A 46 -5.91 -7.69 15.87
C THR A 46 -5.15 -8.53 16.89
N ASN A 47 -4.06 -9.20 16.47
CA ASN A 47 -3.20 -9.95 17.37
C ASN A 47 -2.12 -9.06 17.99
N HIS A 48 -1.34 -8.36 17.16
CA HIS A 48 -0.31 -7.44 17.62
C HIS A 48 0.22 -6.57 16.46
N PRO A 49 0.40 -5.24 16.61
CA PRO A 49 0.91 -4.36 15.55
C PRO A 49 2.32 -4.74 15.08
N GLY A 50 3.13 -5.33 15.97
CA GLY A 50 4.45 -5.87 15.62
C GLY A 50 4.40 -7.03 14.60
N LEU A 51 3.33 -7.81 14.55
CA LEU A 51 3.17 -8.86 13.53
C LEU A 51 2.91 -8.24 12.16
N PHE A 52 2.13 -7.16 12.11
CA PHE A 52 1.90 -6.39 10.89
C PHE A 52 3.20 -5.75 10.37
N LEU A 53 4.02 -5.18 11.27
CA LEU A 53 5.36 -4.69 10.91
C LEU A 53 6.31 -5.82 10.49
N GLY A 54 6.29 -6.97 11.17
CA GLY A 54 7.08 -8.14 10.77
C GLY A 54 6.70 -8.63 9.37
N TRP A 55 5.40 -8.62 9.06
CA TRP A 55 4.90 -8.95 7.74
C TRP A 55 5.36 -7.96 6.67
N LEU A 56 5.43 -6.66 6.97
CA LEU A 56 6.01 -5.66 6.07
C LEU A 56 7.42 -6.06 5.63
N PHE A 57 8.30 -6.46 6.57
CA PHE A 57 9.65 -6.90 6.24
C PHE A 57 9.65 -8.12 5.32
N VAL A 58 8.82 -9.13 5.63
CA VAL A 58 8.67 -10.33 4.80
C VAL A 58 8.20 -9.95 3.40
N TYR A 59 7.20 -9.08 3.28
CA TYR A 59 6.65 -8.66 2.01
C TYR A 59 7.68 -7.84 1.20
N VAL A 60 8.44 -6.94 1.83
CA VAL A 60 9.54 -6.21 1.17
C VAL A 60 10.54 -7.19 0.55
N VAL A 61 10.94 -8.23 1.28
CA VAL A 61 11.85 -9.27 0.78
C VAL A 61 11.21 -10.03 -0.39
N ILE A 62 9.94 -10.42 -0.29
CA ILE A 62 9.21 -11.10 -1.36
C ILE A 62 9.19 -10.25 -2.64
N VAL A 63 8.75 -8.99 -2.57
CA VAL A 63 8.72 -8.09 -3.73
C VAL A 63 10.10 -7.88 -4.31
N TRP A 64 11.12 -7.71 -3.46
CA TRP A 64 12.50 -7.55 -3.91
C TRP A 64 13.00 -8.78 -4.67
N VAL A 65 12.81 -9.98 -4.11
CA VAL A 65 13.24 -11.25 -4.71
C VAL A 65 12.47 -11.52 -6.01
N LEU A 66 11.14 -11.41 -5.99
CA LEU A 66 10.30 -11.62 -7.16
C LEU A 66 10.60 -10.61 -8.27
N GLY A 67 10.68 -9.32 -7.93
CA GLY A 67 11.00 -8.27 -8.89
C GLY A 67 12.40 -8.42 -9.52
N SER A 68 13.36 -8.93 -8.75
CA SER A 68 14.73 -9.16 -9.23
C SER A 68 14.89 -10.43 -10.07
N LYS A 69 14.16 -11.50 -9.74
CA LYS A 69 14.38 -12.84 -10.33
C LYS A 69 13.36 -13.28 -11.38
N LEU A 70 12.15 -12.74 -11.40
CA LEU A 70 11.10 -13.24 -12.30
C LEU A 70 11.35 -12.89 -13.77
N PRO A 71 10.77 -13.62 -14.73
CA PRO A 71 10.73 -13.19 -16.12
C PRO A 71 10.03 -11.84 -16.27
N SER A 72 10.50 -10.99 -17.20
CA SER A 72 9.93 -9.66 -17.50
C SER A 72 8.41 -9.68 -17.69
N LYS A 73 7.87 -10.77 -18.26
CA LYS A 73 6.43 -10.98 -18.49
C LYS A 73 5.59 -11.10 -17.22
N LEU A 74 6.17 -11.54 -16.10
CA LEU A 74 5.47 -11.74 -14.82
C LEU A 74 5.60 -10.55 -13.87
N VAL A 75 6.52 -9.63 -14.16
CA VAL A 75 6.78 -8.45 -13.33
C VAL A 75 5.57 -7.50 -13.34
N LEU A 76 4.97 -7.26 -14.51
CA LEU A 76 3.82 -6.36 -14.64
C LEU A 76 2.56 -6.90 -13.91
N PRO A 77 2.13 -8.16 -14.11
CA PRO A 77 1.02 -8.73 -13.33
C PRO A 77 1.23 -8.63 -11.82
N LEU A 78 2.46 -8.84 -11.32
CA LEU A 78 2.75 -8.70 -9.91
C LEU A 78 2.66 -7.27 -9.41
N GLY A 79 3.11 -6.30 -10.21
CA GLY A 79 2.94 -4.88 -9.88
C GLY A 79 1.47 -4.49 -9.76
N LEU A 80 0.63 -5.01 -10.67
CA LEU A 80 -0.81 -4.79 -10.63
C LEU A 80 -1.48 -5.50 -9.44
N LEU A 81 -1.09 -6.73 -9.12
CA LEU A 81 -1.57 -7.43 -7.93
C LEU A 81 -1.22 -6.67 -6.65
N ALA A 82 0.02 -6.23 -6.52
CA ALA A 82 0.45 -5.40 -5.40
C ALA A 82 -0.37 -4.10 -5.31
N TYR A 83 -0.60 -3.44 -6.45
CA TYR A 83 -1.44 -2.25 -6.56
C TYR A 83 -2.87 -2.48 -6.06
N THR A 84 -3.51 -3.58 -6.47
CA THR A 84 -4.86 -3.91 -5.98
C THR A 84 -4.90 -4.16 -4.47
N GLY A 85 -3.83 -4.74 -3.92
CA GLY A 85 -3.68 -4.90 -2.47
C GLY A 85 -3.65 -3.55 -1.73
N TYR A 86 -2.86 -2.59 -2.23
CA TYR A 86 -2.80 -1.23 -1.65
C TYR A 86 -4.14 -0.51 -1.77
N ALA A 87 -4.81 -0.66 -2.91
CA ALA A 87 -6.12 -0.06 -3.13
C ALA A 87 -7.15 -0.55 -2.12
N TRP A 88 -7.12 -1.85 -1.79
CA TRP A 88 -7.98 -2.40 -0.76
C TRP A 88 -7.64 -1.83 0.63
N GLY A 89 -6.38 -1.93 1.08
CA GLY A 89 -6.00 -1.47 2.43
C GLY A 89 -6.25 0.02 2.67
N SER A 90 -5.95 0.85 1.66
CA SER A 90 -6.17 2.30 1.76
C SER A 90 -7.62 2.74 1.92
N SER A 91 -8.58 1.93 1.45
CA SER A 91 -10.00 2.23 1.65
C SER A 91 -10.41 2.32 3.12
N SER A 92 -9.68 1.64 4.03
CA SER A 92 -9.96 1.71 5.48
C SER A 92 -9.35 2.91 6.19
N TRP A 93 -8.17 3.39 5.77
CA TRP A 93 -7.48 4.46 6.50
C TRP A 93 -7.70 5.85 5.90
N ILE A 94 -8.00 5.99 4.59
CA ILE A 94 -8.22 7.30 3.96
C ILE A 94 -9.29 8.12 4.70
N PRO A 95 -10.51 7.58 4.95
CA PRO A 95 -11.54 8.34 5.67
C PRO A 95 -11.11 8.71 7.09
N ARG A 96 -10.32 7.85 7.75
CA ARG A 96 -9.86 8.05 9.12
C ARG A 96 -8.83 9.17 9.23
N ILE A 97 -7.86 9.18 8.32
CA ILE A 97 -6.84 10.25 8.27
C ILE A 97 -7.49 11.59 8.00
N LEU A 98 -8.42 11.63 7.06
CA LEU A 98 -9.12 12.86 6.74
C LEU A 98 -9.96 13.38 7.94
N GLN A 99 -10.58 12.48 8.71
CA GLN A 99 -11.24 12.82 9.99
C GLN A 99 -10.24 13.32 11.04
N MET A 100 -9.06 12.71 11.16
CA MET A 100 -8.00 13.14 12.10
C MET A 100 -7.47 14.55 11.80
N LEU A 101 -7.49 14.95 10.53
CA LEU A 101 -7.07 16.29 10.10
C LEU A 101 -8.17 17.35 10.28
N ASP A 102 -9.30 17.00 10.92
CA ASP A 102 -10.49 17.84 11.10
C ASP A 102 -10.99 18.47 9.78
N ILE A 103 -10.73 17.78 8.67
CA ILE A 103 -11.20 18.23 7.37
C ILE A 103 -12.66 17.81 7.30
N GLN A 104 -13.57 18.77 7.52
CA GLN A 104 -14.99 18.56 7.30
C GLN A 104 -15.27 18.62 5.82
N TYR A 105 -15.88 17.57 5.28
CA TYR A 105 -16.28 17.56 3.88
C TYR A 105 -17.62 16.84 3.69
N PRO A 106 -18.39 17.24 2.66
CA PRO A 106 -19.61 16.55 2.27
C PRO A 106 -19.29 15.13 1.79
N ASP A 107 -20.25 14.22 1.95
CA ASP A 107 -20.14 12.76 1.71
C ASP A 107 -19.54 12.30 0.36
N PRO A 108 -19.51 13.06 -0.76
CA PRO A 108 -18.76 12.62 -1.94
C PRO A 108 -17.26 12.92 -1.88
N PHE A 109 -16.77 13.69 -0.91
CA PHE A 109 -15.37 14.15 -0.91
C PHE A 109 -14.35 13.04 -0.65
N HIS A 110 -14.67 12.07 0.22
CA HIS A 110 -13.78 10.93 0.44
C HIS A 110 -13.58 10.10 -0.84
N TRP A 111 -14.59 10.05 -1.71
CA TRP A 111 -14.48 9.39 -3.02
C TRP A 111 -13.45 10.10 -3.89
N TYR A 112 -13.49 11.43 -3.98
CA TYR A 112 -12.52 12.18 -4.78
C TYR A 112 -11.10 12.07 -4.23
N VAL A 113 -10.91 12.08 -2.91
CA VAL A 113 -9.59 11.87 -2.30
C VAL A 113 -9.07 10.47 -2.60
N THR A 114 -9.92 9.45 -2.49
CA THR A 114 -9.56 8.05 -2.78
C THR A 114 -9.19 7.87 -4.26
N ILE A 115 -9.97 8.45 -5.18
CA ILE A 115 -9.65 8.45 -6.61
C ILE A 115 -8.33 9.17 -6.86
N GLY A 116 -8.13 10.36 -6.29
CA GLY A 116 -6.89 11.12 -6.41
C GLY A 116 -5.67 10.34 -5.94
N TYR A 117 -5.79 9.64 -4.80
CA TYR A 117 -4.75 8.75 -4.28
C TYR A 117 -4.42 7.62 -5.27
N PHE A 118 -5.43 6.95 -5.84
CA PHE A 118 -5.22 5.90 -6.85
C PHE A 118 -4.61 6.44 -8.15
N VAL A 119 -4.99 7.64 -8.56
CA VAL A 119 -4.35 8.30 -9.70
C VAL A 119 -2.86 8.53 -9.44
N VAL A 120 -2.50 9.03 -8.25
CA VAL A 120 -1.08 9.23 -7.86
C VAL A 120 -0.33 7.89 -7.84
N LEU A 121 -0.89 6.85 -7.21
CA LEU A 121 -0.27 5.52 -7.22
C LEU A 121 -0.08 4.97 -8.63
N SER A 122 -1.07 5.18 -9.51
CA SER A 122 -1.01 4.76 -10.91
C SER A 122 0.12 5.46 -11.66
N PHE A 123 0.33 6.77 -11.43
CA PHE A 123 1.46 7.50 -12.00
C PHE A 123 2.81 6.98 -11.50
N VAL A 124 2.92 6.66 -10.21
CA VAL A 124 4.15 6.08 -9.64
C VAL A 124 4.47 4.73 -10.28
N LEU A 125 3.47 3.84 -10.40
CA LEU A 125 3.64 2.54 -11.03
C LEU A 125 3.98 2.68 -12.52
N ALA A 126 3.27 3.53 -13.26
CA ALA A 126 3.52 3.79 -14.67
C ALA A 126 4.92 4.35 -14.91
N TRP A 127 5.39 5.25 -14.05
CA TRP A 127 6.76 5.76 -14.08
C TRP A 127 7.79 4.64 -13.87
N GLY A 128 7.55 3.76 -12.89
CA GLY A 128 8.40 2.61 -12.61
C GLY A 128 8.50 1.64 -13.80
N ILE A 129 7.36 1.37 -14.45
CA ILE A 129 7.27 0.55 -15.67
C ILE A 129 8.00 1.23 -16.83
N TRP A 130 7.76 2.51 -17.07
CA TRP A 130 8.39 3.26 -18.16
C TRP A 130 9.92 3.28 -18.01
N LYS A 131 10.43 3.58 -16.81
CA LYS A 131 11.87 3.54 -16.52
C LYS A 131 12.47 2.14 -16.65
N TRP A 132 11.69 1.11 -16.35
CA TRP A 132 12.11 -0.28 -16.56
C TRP A 132 12.22 -0.62 -18.06
N GLN A 133 11.22 -0.26 -18.86
CA GLN A 133 11.19 -0.50 -20.31
C GLN A 133 12.26 0.31 -21.07
N ALA A 134 12.45 1.58 -20.71
CA ALA A 134 13.44 2.47 -21.32
C ALA A 134 14.88 1.97 -21.15
N ARG A 135 15.13 1.05 -20.21
CA ARG A 135 16.45 0.42 -19.99
C ARG A 135 16.71 -0.80 -20.89
N GLY A 136 15.87 -1.05 -21.89
CA GLY A 136 16.15 -2.04 -22.96
C GLY A 136 15.92 -3.49 -22.58
N PHE A 137 15.25 -3.78 -21.45
CA PHE A 137 14.88 -5.14 -21.07
C PHE A 137 13.58 -5.53 -21.79
N ARG A 138 13.68 -5.98 -23.05
CA ARG A 138 12.60 -6.75 -23.71
C ARG A 138 12.50 -8.15 -23.10
#